data_AF-A0A6B3GHH4-F1
#
_entry.id   AF-A0A6B3GHH4-F1
#
_cell.length_a   1.000
_cell.length_b   1.000
_cell.length_c   1.000
_cell.angle_alpha   90.00
_cell.angle_beta   90.00
_cell.angle_gamma   90.00
#
_symmetry.space_group_name_H-M   'P 1'
#
loop_
_entity.id
_entity.type
_entity.pdbx_description
1 polymer ?
#
loop_
_entity_poly.entity_id
_entity_poly.type
_entity_poly.pdbx_seq_one_letter_code
_entity_poly.pdbx_strand_id
1 'polypeptide(L)'
;GATVLVNVYGSTRSVATFMGSFPNEGLRENLLWNFPDATALSLTGPAQFEGSILVGQPASSTVLSMSGTNGRFYTAGSLTHTSQGQSGGQEIHAYPFDGDLPSCAPEPTPTPTDPTPTPTDPTPTPTDPTPT
;
A
#
# COMPACT_ATOMS: atom_id res chain seq x y z
N GLY A 1 13.90 1.36 -16.57
CA GLY A 1 13.89 -0.12 -16.43
C GLY A 1 12.62 -0.67 -17.04
N ALA A 2 12.39 -1.98 -17.01
CA ALA A 2 11.09 -2.57 -17.33
C ALA A 2 10.50 -3.18 -16.05
N THR A 3 9.18 -3.15 -15.89
CA THR A 3 8.51 -3.78 -14.74
C THR A 3 7.48 -4.78 -15.23
N VAL A 4 7.50 -5.97 -14.64
CA VAL A 4 6.37 -6.89 -14.70
C VAL A 4 5.51 -6.62 -13.47
N LEU A 5 4.37 -5.96 -13.69
CA LEU A 5 3.40 -5.70 -12.63
C LEU A 5 2.28 -6.74 -12.70
N VAL A 6 2.11 -7.52 -11.62
CA VAL A 6 1.03 -8.49 -11.49
C VAL A 6 0.02 -7.97 -10.47
N ASN A 7 -1.12 -7.46 -10.94
CA ASN A 7 -2.20 -7.02 -10.07
C ASN A 7 -3.07 -8.22 -9.66
N VAL A 8 -3.18 -8.45 -8.36
CA VAL A 8 -4.03 -9.47 -7.76
C VAL A 8 -5.12 -8.78 -6.95
N TYR A 9 -6.27 -8.57 -7.57
CA TYR A 9 -7.42 -7.91 -6.95
C TYR A 9 -8.21 -8.84 -6.04
N GLY A 10 -8.93 -8.32 -5.07
CA GLY A 10 -9.89 -9.02 -4.20
C GLY A 10 -9.56 -8.86 -2.71
N SER A 11 -10.60 -8.64 -1.90
CA SER A 11 -10.47 -8.32 -0.47
C SER A 11 -9.81 -9.42 0.37
N THR A 12 -10.06 -10.69 0.04
CA THR A 12 -9.42 -11.85 0.70
C THR A 12 -8.67 -12.67 -0.31
N ARG A 13 -7.36 -12.85 -0.10
CA ARG A 13 -6.49 -13.62 -1.00
C ARG A 13 -5.59 -14.57 -0.24
N SER A 14 -5.37 -15.73 -0.86
CA SER A 14 -4.38 -16.69 -0.46
C SER A 14 -3.54 -17.04 -1.68
N VAL A 15 -2.23 -16.90 -1.56
CA VAL A 15 -1.28 -17.30 -2.60
C VAL A 15 -0.33 -18.32 -1.98
N ALA A 16 -0.16 -19.43 -2.69
CA ALA A 16 0.75 -20.49 -2.30
C ALA A 16 1.80 -20.67 -3.40
N THR A 17 3.08 -20.62 -3.04
CA THR A 17 4.18 -20.92 -3.97
C THR A 17 4.76 -22.30 -3.72
N PHE A 18 4.97 -23.04 -4.82
CA PHE A 18 5.59 -24.37 -4.83
C PHE A 18 6.85 -24.41 -5.71
N MET A 19 7.18 -23.31 -6.38
CA MET A 19 8.36 -23.18 -7.24
C MET A 19 9.34 -22.21 -6.60
N GLY A 20 10.61 -22.59 -6.55
CA GLY A 20 11.64 -21.85 -5.80
C GLY A 20 12.49 -20.87 -6.61
N SER A 21 12.38 -20.83 -7.94
CA SER A 21 13.09 -19.84 -8.77
C SER A 21 12.47 -19.72 -10.16
N PHE A 22 12.61 -18.54 -10.78
CA PHE A 22 12.28 -18.35 -12.18
C PHE A 22 13.44 -18.77 -13.10
N PRO A 23 13.15 -19.30 -14.30
CA PRO A 23 14.19 -19.67 -15.27
C PRO A 23 14.82 -18.45 -15.98
N ASN A 24 14.20 -17.27 -15.87
CA ASN A 24 14.66 -16.05 -16.53
C ASN A 24 15.54 -15.22 -15.58
N GLU A 25 16.79 -15.03 -15.95
CA GLU A 25 17.69 -14.09 -15.26
C GLU A 25 17.10 -12.67 -15.27
N GLY A 26 17.19 -11.97 -14.14
CA GLY A 26 16.71 -10.58 -14.00
C GLY A 26 15.21 -10.42 -13.82
N LEU A 27 14.39 -11.48 -14.01
CA LEU A 27 12.93 -11.37 -13.85
C LEU A 27 12.55 -11.04 -12.40
N ARG A 28 13.25 -11.64 -11.42
CA ARG A 28 12.98 -11.47 -9.99
C ARG A 28 13.08 -10.00 -9.56
N GLU A 29 14.12 -9.31 -9.99
CA GLU A 29 14.40 -7.92 -9.66
C GLU A 29 13.40 -6.95 -10.29
N ASN A 30 12.75 -7.35 -11.39
CA ASN A 30 11.81 -6.52 -12.15
C ASN A 30 10.34 -6.93 -11.95
N LEU A 31 10.05 -7.90 -11.08
CA LEU A 31 8.70 -8.40 -10.81
C LEU A 31 8.13 -7.77 -9.53
N LEU A 32 6.94 -7.18 -9.66
CA LEU A 32 6.14 -6.65 -8.55
C LEU A 32 4.75 -7.30 -8.51
N TRP A 33 4.47 -8.02 -7.42
CA TRP A 33 3.15 -8.53 -7.08
C TRP A 33 2.39 -7.47 -6.30
N ASN A 34 1.36 -6.90 -6.91
CA ASN A 34 0.57 -5.83 -6.34
C ASN A 34 -0.80 -6.34 -5.86
N PHE A 35 -1.08 -6.16 -4.57
CA PHE A 35 -2.34 -6.47 -3.91
C PHE A 35 -2.99 -5.15 -3.47
N PRO A 36 -3.70 -4.46 -4.39
CA PRO A 36 -4.14 -3.08 -4.14
C PRO A 36 -5.30 -2.97 -3.14
N ASP A 37 -6.17 -3.98 -3.07
CA ASP A 37 -7.45 -3.94 -2.35
C ASP A 37 -7.60 -5.05 -1.30
N ALA A 38 -6.57 -5.89 -1.10
CA ALA A 38 -6.60 -6.98 -0.14
C ALA A 38 -6.64 -6.45 1.31
N THR A 39 -7.70 -6.77 2.04
CA THR A 39 -7.81 -6.51 3.50
C THR A 39 -7.34 -7.71 4.33
N ALA A 40 -7.33 -8.91 3.74
CA ALA A 40 -6.76 -10.11 4.33
C ALA A 40 -5.95 -10.86 3.28
N LEU A 41 -4.63 -10.95 3.48
CA LEU A 41 -3.72 -11.65 2.57
C LEU A 41 -2.98 -12.76 3.30
N SER A 42 -3.00 -13.97 2.74
CA SER A 42 -2.18 -15.09 3.20
C SER A 42 -1.18 -15.47 2.12
N LEU A 43 0.10 -15.48 2.47
CA LEU A 43 1.20 -15.88 1.62
C LEU A 43 1.83 -17.14 2.23
N THR A 44 1.71 -18.25 1.53
CA THR A 44 2.02 -19.60 2.06
C THR A 44 2.81 -20.44 1.07
N GLY A 45 3.10 -21.68 1.46
CA GLY A 45 3.69 -22.70 0.58
C GLY A 45 5.12 -23.08 0.99
N PRO A 46 5.61 -24.23 0.48
CA PRO A 46 6.91 -24.77 0.88
C PRO A 46 8.10 -24.09 0.18
N ALA A 47 7.88 -23.37 -0.92
CA ALA A 47 8.94 -22.72 -1.68
C ALA A 47 9.14 -21.25 -1.28
N GLN A 48 10.23 -20.65 -1.73
CA GLN A 48 10.47 -19.21 -1.58
C GLN A 48 9.65 -18.47 -2.64
N PHE A 49 9.18 -17.27 -2.31
CA PHE A 49 8.34 -16.46 -3.18
C PHE A 49 9.18 -15.45 -3.95
N GLU A 50 9.16 -15.56 -5.26
CA GLU A 50 10.01 -14.79 -6.16
C GLU A 50 9.39 -13.44 -6.53
N GLY A 51 10.21 -12.39 -6.46
CA GLY A 51 9.82 -11.03 -6.80
C GLY A 51 9.42 -10.20 -5.59
N SER A 52 9.22 -8.91 -5.83
CA SER A 52 8.81 -7.98 -4.78
C SER A 52 7.29 -7.98 -4.59
N ILE A 53 6.85 -7.69 -3.37
CA ILE A 53 5.45 -7.71 -2.96
C ILE A 53 5.06 -6.31 -2.51
N LEU A 54 3.92 -5.81 -2.99
CA LEU A 54 3.29 -4.57 -2.57
C LEU A 54 1.86 -4.84 -2.11
N VAL A 55 1.59 -4.57 -0.84
CA VAL A 55 0.25 -4.61 -0.25
C VAL A 55 -0.19 -3.17 0.03
N GLY A 56 -1.02 -2.63 -0.86
CA GLY A 56 -1.35 -1.20 -0.90
C GLY A 56 -2.43 -0.76 0.09
N GLN A 57 -3.25 -1.70 0.58
CA GLN A 57 -4.39 -1.41 1.44
C GLN A 57 -3.96 -1.21 2.92
N PRO A 58 -4.12 -0.02 3.53
CA PRO A 58 -3.71 0.23 4.91
C PRO A 58 -4.47 -0.62 5.95
N ALA A 59 -5.71 -1.00 5.66
CA ALA A 59 -6.48 -1.91 6.52
C ALA A 59 -6.08 -3.39 6.37
N SER A 60 -5.06 -3.70 5.55
CA SER A 60 -4.64 -5.06 5.32
C SER A 60 -4.03 -5.70 6.56
N SER A 61 -4.40 -6.96 6.80
CA SER A 61 -3.66 -7.90 7.63
C SER A 61 -3.04 -8.97 6.74
N THR A 62 -1.72 -8.94 6.60
CA THR A 62 -0.98 -9.94 5.81
C THR A 62 -0.33 -10.97 6.72
N VAL A 63 -0.56 -12.26 6.45
CA VAL A 63 0.11 -13.38 7.09
C VAL A 63 1.11 -13.99 6.11
N LEU A 64 2.38 -13.96 6.48
CA LEU A 64 3.48 -14.57 5.74
C LEU A 64 3.94 -15.83 6.49
N SER A 65 3.72 -17.00 5.89
CA SER A 65 4.07 -18.29 6.49
C SER A 65 4.70 -19.30 5.51
N MET A 66 5.40 -18.79 4.52
CA MET A 66 6.22 -19.56 3.56
C MET A 66 7.69 -19.57 3.97
N SER A 67 8.49 -20.45 3.35
CA SER A 67 9.93 -20.59 3.62
C SER A 67 10.72 -19.28 3.50
N GLY A 68 10.38 -18.44 2.53
CA GLY A 68 10.87 -17.08 2.50
C GLY A 68 10.42 -16.27 1.29
N THR A 69 10.81 -15.00 1.26
CA THR A 69 10.54 -14.09 0.14
C THR A 69 11.85 -13.60 -0.48
N ASN A 70 11.90 -13.57 -1.81
CA ASN A 70 13.07 -13.24 -2.62
C ASN A 70 12.83 -11.94 -3.41
N GLY A 71 12.80 -10.83 -2.67
CA GLY A 71 12.57 -9.49 -3.23
C GLY A 71 12.44 -8.45 -2.12
N ARG A 72 11.66 -7.40 -2.36
CA ARG A 72 11.24 -6.45 -1.32
C ARG A 72 9.83 -6.74 -0.86
N PHE A 73 9.55 -6.51 0.41
CA PHE A 73 8.21 -6.61 0.98
C PHE A 73 7.72 -5.24 1.44
N TYR A 74 6.74 -4.69 0.74
CA TYR A 74 6.11 -3.41 1.05
C TYR A 74 4.67 -3.65 1.51
N THR A 75 4.29 -3.11 2.67
CA THR A 75 2.92 -3.14 3.15
C THR A 75 2.55 -1.81 3.79
N ALA A 76 1.36 -1.31 3.45
CA ALA A 76 0.73 -0.19 4.16
C ALA A 76 -0.02 -0.63 5.43
N GLY A 77 -0.36 -1.92 5.52
CA GLY A 77 -1.04 -2.54 6.66
C GLY A 77 -0.09 -3.35 7.55
N SER A 78 -0.66 -4.24 8.37
CA SER A 78 0.10 -5.08 9.30
C SER A 78 0.66 -6.34 8.61
N LEU A 79 1.81 -6.79 9.11
CA LEU A 79 2.45 -8.03 8.71
C LEU A 79 2.61 -8.94 9.92
N THR A 80 2.08 -10.16 9.83
CA THR A 80 2.40 -11.27 10.73
C THR A 80 3.32 -12.23 10.01
N HIS A 81 4.58 -12.32 10.46
CA HIS A 81 5.56 -13.27 9.95
C HIS A 81 5.68 -14.46 10.92
N THR A 82 5.35 -15.66 10.46
CA THR A 82 5.18 -16.82 11.34
C THR A 82 5.47 -18.13 10.62
N SER A 83 5.95 -19.14 11.33
CA SER A 83 6.09 -20.48 10.73
C SER A 83 4.77 -21.26 10.70
N GLN A 84 3.72 -20.83 11.40
CA GLN A 84 2.48 -21.62 11.60
C GLN A 84 2.78 -23.06 12.07
N GLY A 85 3.82 -23.23 12.89
CA GLY A 85 4.26 -24.54 13.38
C GLY A 85 5.07 -25.37 12.37
N GLN A 86 5.41 -24.82 11.20
CA GLN A 86 6.35 -25.45 10.27
C GLN A 86 7.80 -25.36 10.79
N SER A 87 8.61 -26.33 10.38
CA SER A 87 10.07 -26.38 10.64
C SER A 87 10.84 -25.69 9.51
N GLY A 88 12.05 -25.22 9.79
CA GLY A 88 12.82 -24.32 8.91
C GLY A 88 12.50 -22.86 9.24
N GLY A 89 13.51 -22.01 9.32
CA GLY A 89 13.31 -20.58 9.56
C GLY A 89 12.51 -19.96 8.41
N GLN A 90 11.58 -19.06 8.74
CA GLN A 90 10.91 -18.25 7.74
C GLN A 90 11.71 -16.96 7.53
N GLU A 91 12.00 -16.64 6.27
CA GLU A 91 12.98 -15.63 5.91
C GLU A 91 12.37 -14.52 5.05
N ILE A 92 12.83 -13.28 5.27
CA ILE A 92 12.55 -12.17 4.37
C ILE A 92 13.91 -11.71 3.84
N HIS A 93 14.24 -12.12 2.61
CA HIS A 93 15.43 -11.61 1.94
C HIS A 93 15.17 -10.18 1.47
N ALA A 94 16.23 -9.38 1.40
CA ALA A 94 16.15 -7.97 1.02
C ALA A 94 16.76 -7.73 -0.37
N TYR A 95 16.50 -8.65 -1.31
CA TYR A 95 16.99 -8.47 -2.68
C TYR A 95 16.36 -7.22 -3.32
N PRO A 96 17.10 -6.52 -4.20
CA PRO A 96 16.61 -5.27 -4.78
C PRO A 96 15.38 -5.48 -5.67
N PHE A 97 14.61 -4.40 -5.80
CA PHE A 97 13.64 -4.21 -6.86
C PHE A 97 14.19 -3.14 -7.79
N ASP A 98 14.50 -3.53 -9.02
CA ASP A 98 15.11 -2.69 -10.06
C ASP A 98 14.09 -2.29 -11.14
N GLY A 99 12.82 -2.65 -10.95
CA GLY A 99 11.73 -2.26 -11.81
C GLY A 99 11.51 -0.75 -11.84
N ASP A 100 11.06 -0.26 -12.99
CA ASP A 100 10.67 1.12 -13.21
C ASP A 100 9.19 1.32 -12.90
N LEU A 101 8.88 2.18 -11.93
CA LEU A 101 7.50 2.53 -11.56
C LEU A 101 7.21 3.97 -11.98
N PRO A 102 5.98 4.27 -12.41
CA PRO A 102 5.61 5.65 -12.71
C PRO A 102 5.80 6.54 -11.48
N SER A 103 6.33 7.74 -11.68
CA SER A 103 6.37 8.75 -10.63
C SER A 103 4.96 9.11 -10.19
N CYS A 104 4.77 9.40 -8.90
CA CYS A 104 3.53 10.01 -8.43
C CYS A 104 3.24 11.28 -9.23
N ALA A 105 1.97 11.49 -9.58
CA ALA A 105 1.56 12.78 -10.13
C ALA A 105 1.85 13.89 -9.09
N PRO A 106 2.24 15.10 -9.52
CA PRO A 106 2.42 16.21 -8.60
C PRO A 106 1.14 16.45 -7.81
N GLU A 107 1.30 16.79 -6.52
CA GLU A 107 0.17 17.18 -5.69
C GLU A 107 -0.56 18.37 -6.35
N PRO A 108 -1.90 18.36 -6.42
CA PRO A 108 -2.63 19.50 -6.97
C PRO A 108 -2.27 20.76 -6.17
N THR A 109 -1.93 21.85 -6.86
CA THR A 109 -1.75 23.15 -6.20
C THR A 109 -3.07 23.55 -5.54
N PRO A 110 -3.09 23.95 -4.27
CA PRO A 110 -4.32 24.38 -3.62
C PRO A 110 -4.90 25.58 -4.38
N THR A 111 -6.17 25.49 -4.78
CA THR A 111 -6.90 26.65 -5.32
C THR A 111 -7.05 27.68 -4.20
N PRO A 112 -6.69 28.96 -4.40
CA PRO A 112 -6.91 29.99 -3.39
C PRO A 112 -8.40 30.06 -3.04
N THR A 113 -8.72 29.94 -1.76
CA THR A 113 -10.06 30.16 -1.23
C THR A 113 -10.35 31.66 -1.28
N ASP A 114 -11.54 32.03 -1.76
CA ASP A 114 -12.02 33.42 -1.71
C ASP A 114 -12.02 33.91 -0.25
N PRO A 115 -11.58 35.15 0.05
CA PRO A 115 -11.54 35.64 1.42
C PRO A 115 -12.95 35.64 2.03
N THR A 116 -13.06 35.12 3.25
CA THR A 116 -14.29 35.20 4.04
C THR A 116 -14.74 36.68 4.14
N PRO A 117 -16.01 37.02 3.83
CA PRO A 117 -16.49 38.39 3.95
C PRO A 117 -16.34 38.86 5.41
N THR A 118 -15.75 40.04 5.60
CA THR A 118 -15.67 40.69 6.91
C THR A 118 -17.09 41.00 7.39
N PRO A 119 -17.47 40.67 8.63
CA PRO A 119 -18.79 41.01 9.17
C PRO A 119 -18.98 42.53 9.18
N THR A 120 -20.04 43.01 8.55
CA THR A 120 -20.45 44.41 8.59
C THR A 120 -20.99 44.74 9.98
N ASP A 121 -20.55 45.86 10.54
CA ASP A 121 -20.97 46.37 11.85
C ASP A 121 -22.50 46.57 11.89
N PRO A 122 -23.22 46.21 12.97
CA PRO A 122 -24.66 46.37 13.04
C PRO A 122 -25.04 47.86 12.98
N THR A 123 -26.02 48.18 12.14
CA THR A 123 -26.59 49.53 12.04
C THR A 123 -27.22 49.92 13.39
N PRO A 124 -26.94 51.12 13.93
CA PRO A 124 -27.53 51.55 15.20
C PRO A 124 -29.04 51.70 15.07
N THR A 125 -29.77 51.05 16.00
CA THR A 125 -31.22 51.18 16.12
C THR A 125 -31.58 52.60 16.56
N PRO A 126 -32.49 53.32 15.86
CA PRO A 126 -32.92 54.65 16.27
C PRO A 126 -33.69 54.59 17.59
N THR A 127 -33.28 55.41 18.56
CA THR A 127 -33.97 55.59 19.84
C THR A 127 -35.21 56.46 19.64
N ASP A 128 -36.37 55.96 20.07
CA ASP A 128 -37.65 56.66 20.03
C ASP A 128 -37.64 57.87 21.00
N PRO A 129 -38.09 59.07 20.59
CA PRO A 129 -38.14 60.22 21.49
C PRO A 129 -39.21 60.06 22.59
N THR A 130 -38.80 60.33 23.83
CA THR A 130 -39.68 60.35 25.01
C THR A 130 -40.75 61.46 24.87
N PRO A 131 -42.05 61.16 25.04
CA PRO A 131 -43.09 62.18 25.03
C PRO A 131 -43.07 63.04 26.31
N THR A 132 -43.33 64.34 26.14
CA THR A 132 -43.32 65.38 27.19
C THR A 132 -44.65 65.46 27.94
#